data_AF-A0A1R3KBB4-F1
#
_entry.id   AF-A0A1R3KBB4-F1
#
_cell.length_a   1.000
_cell.length_b   1.000
_cell.length_c   1.000
_cell.angle_alpha   90.00
_cell.angle_beta   90.00
_cell.angle_gamma   90.00
#
_symmetry.space_group_name_H-M   'P 1'
#
loop_
_entity.id
_entity.type
_entity.pdbx_description
1 polymer ?
#
loop_
_entity_poly.entity_id
_entity_poly.type
_entity_poly.pdbx_seq_one_letter_code
_entity_poly.pdbx_strand_id
1 'polypeptide(L)'
;MHRHKEHRVDFMDWAPGARYCALVGSFNGWSPTENAAREGHFGHDDYGYWFIVLEDKLREGEKPDELYFQQYNYVDDYDKGDSGVTIEEVFKRANDEYWEPGEDRFIKNRFELPAKLYERLFGPNGPQTLEEFEEIADPETRYKAWKEQHKNDPPSNLPPFDVIDNGKEYDVFNIVSSPEWKEKFRAKKPPLPYWIETRKGRLAWLKKYHPAIPHGSKYRVYFNTPDGPLERVPAWATFVEPDAEGNQAYAVHWEPPPELTYKWKNKAPKVPKSLRIYECHVGISGSEPKIASFNDFTEKVLPHIKEAGYNAIQLIGTIEHKDYFTVGYRVTNLFAVSSRYGTPEDFKRLVDEAHGYYF
;
A
#
# COMPACT_ATOMS: atom_id res chain seq x y z
N MET A 1 10.05 0.75 -7.06
CA MET A 1 10.41 0.56 -5.64
C MET A 1 9.23 0.98 -4.80
N HIS A 2 8.78 0.12 -3.89
CA HIS A 2 7.57 0.31 -3.10
C HIS A 2 7.87 0.04 -1.63
N ARG A 3 7.47 0.96 -0.74
CA ARG A 3 7.57 0.77 0.71
C ARG A 3 6.38 -0.08 1.16
N HIS A 4 6.65 -1.27 1.67
CA HIS A 4 5.61 -2.15 2.21
C HIS A 4 5.27 -1.75 3.65
N LYS A 5 4.04 -2.06 4.08
CA LYS A 5 3.58 -1.77 5.45
C LYS A 5 4.25 -2.63 6.53
N GLU A 6 4.89 -3.72 6.12
CA GLU A 6 5.59 -4.70 6.97
C GLU A 6 7.11 -4.45 7.00
N HIS A 7 7.54 -3.18 7.10
CA HIS A 7 8.95 -2.84 7.34
C HIS A 7 9.94 -3.33 6.28
N ARG A 8 9.57 -3.21 5.01
CA ARG A 8 10.46 -3.58 3.90
C ARG A 8 10.27 -2.69 2.69
N VAL A 9 11.26 -2.72 1.80
CA VAL A 9 11.22 -2.12 0.48
C VAL A 9 11.22 -3.23 -0.56
N ASP A 10 10.20 -3.21 -1.40
CA ASP A 10 10.06 -4.14 -2.50
C ASP A 10 10.47 -3.42 -3.79
N PHE A 11 11.50 -3.93 -4.46
CA PHE A 11 11.92 -3.47 -5.77
C PHE A 11 11.55 -4.50 -6.82
N MET A 12 11.05 -3.99 -7.94
CA MET A 12 10.69 -4.80 -9.09
C MET A 12 11.13 -4.08 -10.36
N ASP A 13 11.74 -4.82 -11.29
CA ASP A 13 12.07 -4.31 -12.62
C ASP A 13 12.01 -5.42 -13.67
N TRP A 14 11.77 -5.05 -14.91
CA TRP A 14 11.66 -6.02 -16.00
C TRP A 14 13.00 -6.12 -16.74
N ALA A 15 13.61 -7.31 -16.67
CA ALA A 15 14.88 -7.61 -17.33
C ALA A 15 14.98 -9.11 -17.70
N PRO A 16 14.20 -9.58 -18.70
CA PRO A 16 14.12 -11.00 -19.05
C PRO A 16 15.45 -11.60 -19.55
N GLY A 17 16.34 -10.77 -20.07
CA GLY A 17 17.67 -11.19 -20.54
C GLY A 17 18.75 -11.16 -19.46
N ALA A 18 18.45 -10.70 -18.24
CA ALA A 18 19.41 -10.72 -17.15
C ALA A 18 19.48 -12.11 -16.53
N ARG A 19 20.65 -12.48 -16.00
CA ARG A 19 20.85 -13.69 -15.18
C ARG A 19 20.77 -13.37 -13.68
N TYR A 20 20.80 -12.09 -13.37
CA TYR A 20 21.07 -11.57 -12.05
C TYR A 20 20.70 -10.09 -11.99
N CYS A 21 20.09 -9.69 -10.88
CA CYS A 21 19.71 -8.31 -10.61
C CYS A 21 20.13 -7.91 -9.18
N ALA A 22 20.68 -6.71 -9.01
CA ALA A 22 21.01 -6.16 -7.70
C ALA A 22 20.71 -4.66 -7.63
N LEU A 23 20.33 -4.19 -6.44
CA LEU A 23 20.30 -2.77 -6.15
C LEU A 23 21.67 -2.33 -5.63
N VAL A 24 22.27 -1.37 -6.33
CA VAL A 24 23.60 -0.83 -5.98
C VAL A 24 23.47 0.62 -5.57
N GLY A 25 24.06 1.02 -4.45
CA GLY A 25 23.97 2.41 -4.00
C GLY A 25 24.79 2.71 -2.77
N SER A 26 24.65 3.95 -2.27
CA SER A 26 25.39 4.42 -1.09
C SER A 26 25.12 3.59 0.18
N PHE A 27 23.96 2.92 0.26
CA PHE A 27 23.55 2.11 1.42
C PHE A 27 24.22 0.73 1.49
N ASN A 28 24.85 0.26 0.40
CA ASN A 28 25.60 -1.00 0.35
C ASN A 28 26.98 -0.84 -0.29
N GLY A 29 27.54 0.37 -0.25
CA GLY A 29 28.87 0.65 -0.81
C GLY A 29 28.97 0.39 -2.32
N TRP A 30 27.86 0.51 -3.06
CA TRP A 30 27.76 0.17 -4.48
C TRP A 30 28.09 -1.28 -4.81
N SER A 31 27.93 -2.20 -3.84
CA SER A 31 28.20 -3.61 -4.02
C SER A 31 27.21 -4.26 -4.98
N PRO A 32 27.66 -4.80 -6.13
CA PRO A 32 26.79 -5.48 -7.07
C PRO A 32 26.38 -6.86 -6.58
N THR A 33 26.89 -7.35 -5.45
CA THR A 33 26.63 -8.71 -4.90
C THR A 33 25.73 -8.71 -3.68
N GLU A 34 25.67 -7.61 -2.94
CA GLU A 34 24.74 -7.43 -1.82
C GLU A 34 23.36 -7.10 -2.36
N ASN A 35 22.30 -7.45 -1.62
CA ASN A 35 20.91 -7.09 -1.97
C ASN A 35 20.48 -7.60 -3.36
N ALA A 36 20.88 -8.83 -3.65
CA ALA A 36 20.80 -9.43 -4.97
C ALA A 36 19.64 -10.42 -5.10
N ALA A 37 18.91 -10.31 -6.20
CA ALA A 37 17.98 -11.33 -6.64
C ALA A 37 18.71 -12.37 -7.51
N ARG A 38 18.49 -13.65 -7.22
CA ARG A 38 19.04 -14.78 -7.97
C ARG A 38 17.92 -15.75 -8.37
N GLU A 39 18.10 -16.40 -9.51
CA GLU A 39 17.22 -17.45 -10.00
C GLU A 39 17.09 -18.57 -8.96
N GLY A 40 15.86 -19.02 -8.68
CA GLY A 40 15.56 -20.04 -7.66
C GLY A 40 15.31 -19.54 -6.23
N HIS A 41 15.47 -18.24 -5.95
CA HIS A 41 15.17 -17.63 -4.65
C HIS A 41 14.35 -16.36 -4.82
N PHE A 42 13.02 -16.49 -4.97
CA PHE A 42 12.03 -15.38 -5.00
C PHE A 42 12.36 -14.16 -5.89
N GLY A 43 13.34 -14.29 -6.78
CA GLY A 43 14.02 -13.16 -7.38
C GLY A 43 13.71 -12.94 -8.84
N HIS A 44 13.12 -13.92 -9.53
CA HIS A 44 12.79 -13.87 -10.94
C HIS A 44 11.52 -14.66 -11.22
N ASP A 45 10.59 -14.11 -12.01
CA ASP A 45 9.41 -14.83 -12.50
C ASP A 45 9.56 -15.28 -13.97
N ASP A 46 8.63 -16.10 -14.44
CA ASP A 46 8.63 -16.64 -15.81
C ASP A 46 8.45 -15.56 -16.89
N TYR A 47 8.09 -14.34 -16.52
CA TYR A 47 7.84 -13.22 -17.44
C TYR A 47 9.03 -12.26 -17.55
N GLY A 48 10.11 -12.49 -16.80
CA GLY A 48 11.30 -11.66 -16.84
C GLY A 48 11.39 -10.58 -15.76
N TYR A 49 10.48 -10.58 -14.78
CA TYR A 49 10.50 -9.61 -13.69
C TYR A 49 11.43 -10.07 -12.58
N TRP A 50 12.29 -9.15 -12.17
CA TRP A 50 13.18 -9.33 -11.04
C TRP A 50 12.61 -8.69 -9.79
N PHE A 51 12.68 -9.40 -8.66
CA PHE A 51 12.17 -8.94 -7.36
C PHE A 51 13.29 -8.91 -6.34
N ILE A 52 13.50 -7.75 -5.70
CA ILE A 52 14.44 -7.59 -4.59
C ILE A 52 13.66 -7.09 -3.39
N VAL A 53 13.71 -7.85 -2.29
CA VAL A 53 13.07 -7.49 -1.02
C VAL A 53 14.15 -7.09 -0.02
N LEU A 54 14.03 -5.88 0.53
CA LEU A 54 14.95 -5.33 1.50
C LEU A 54 14.23 -5.03 2.81
N GLU A 55 14.53 -5.82 3.84
CA GLU A 55 13.96 -5.64 5.17
C GLU A 55 14.63 -4.50 5.93
N ASP A 56 13.82 -3.68 6.58
CA ASP A 56 14.28 -2.64 7.49
C ASP A 56 14.86 -3.28 8.75
N LYS A 57 15.94 -2.69 9.27
CA LYS A 57 16.70 -3.28 10.39
C LYS A 57 16.16 -2.78 11.72
N LEU A 58 15.94 -3.69 12.66
CA LEU A 58 15.56 -3.32 14.03
C LEU A 58 16.70 -2.56 14.73
N ARG A 59 16.37 -1.56 15.55
CA ARG A 59 17.37 -0.86 16.38
C ARG A 59 17.84 -1.74 17.54
N GLU A 60 19.06 -1.52 18.02
CA GLU A 60 19.60 -2.25 19.15
C GLU A 60 18.70 -2.09 20.40
N GLY A 61 18.33 -3.22 21.02
CA GLY A 61 17.49 -3.25 22.23
C GLY A 61 15.98 -3.25 21.99
N GLU A 62 15.53 -3.02 20.75
CA GLU A 62 14.11 -3.10 20.39
C GLU A 62 13.68 -4.56 20.12
N LYS A 63 12.37 -4.83 20.19
CA LYS A 63 11.78 -6.15 19.87
C LYS A 63 10.93 -6.06 18.60
N PRO A 64 10.87 -7.08 17.73
CA PRO A 64 10.01 -7.05 16.55
C PRO A 64 8.53 -6.84 16.93
N ASP A 65 7.72 -6.32 16.01
CA ASP A 65 6.28 -6.20 16.24
C ASP A 65 5.63 -7.58 16.37
N GLU A 66 4.85 -7.79 17.44
CA GLU A 66 4.23 -9.07 17.76
C GLU A 66 3.01 -9.39 16.88
N LEU A 67 2.43 -8.37 16.25
CA LEU A 67 1.24 -8.47 15.42
C LEU A 67 1.61 -8.32 13.96
N TYR A 68 1.31 -9.34 13.16
CA TYR A 68 1.59 -9.34 11.72
C TYR A 68 0.89 -8.18 10.98
N PHE A 69 -0.22 -7.66 11.50
CA PHE A 69 -1.01 -6.58 10.90
C PHE A 69 -0.69 -5.19 11.47
N GLN A 70 0.39 -5.04 12.23
CA GLN A 70 0.86 -3.75 12.71
C GLN A 70 1.32 -2.89 11.52
N GLN A 71 0.41 -2.12 10.93
CA GLN A 71 0.70 -1.28 9.77
C GLN A 71 1.24 0.08 10.20
N TYR A 72 2.28 0.54 9.52
CA TYR A 72 2.78 1.90 9.66
C TYR A 72 2.29 2.79 8.53
N ASN A 73 2.09 4.07 8.82
CA ASN A 73 1.59 5.02 7.83
C ASN A 73 2.66 5.36 6.79
N TYR A 74 2.64 4.63 5.68
CA TYR A 74 3.44 4.90 4.48
C TYR A 74 2.59 5.29 3.26
N VAL A 75 1.26 5.23 3.37
CA VAL A 75 0.33 5.45 2.26
C VAL A 75 -0.18 6.89 2.24
N ASP A 76 -0.38 7.50 3.41
CA ASP A 76 -0.82 8.89 3.47
C ASP A 76 0.36 9.82 3.18
N ASP A 77 0.10 10.93 2.50
CA ASP A 77 1.10 11.94 2.12
C ASP A 77 1.89 12.52 3.31
N TYR A 78 1.36 12.39 4.53
CA TYR A 78 2.05 12.79 5.75
C TYR A 78 1.65 11.92 6.94
N ASP A 79 2.51 11.91 7.95
CA ASP A 79 2.27 11.19 9.19
C ASP A 79 1.21 11.90 10.07
N LYS A 80 0.09 11.22 10.32
CA LYS A 80 -0.98 11.69 11.22
C LYS A 80 -0.69 11.36 12.69
N GLY A 81 0.41 10.66 12.97
CA GLY A 81 0.75 10.18 14.30
C GLY A 81 0.04 8.87 14.65
N ASP A 82 0.25 8.42 15.88
CA ASP A 82 -0.38 7.23 16.42
C ASP A 82 -1.84 7.53 16.81
N SER A 83 -2.72 6.53 16.71
CA SER A 83 -4.13 6.65 17.13
C SER A 83 -4.29 6.88 18.65
N GLY A 84 -3.26 6.57 19.44
CA GLY A 84 -3.29 6.61 20.90
C GLY A 84 -4.08 5.47 21.56
N VAL A 85 -4.71 4.59 20.76
CA VAL A 85 -5.47 3.43 21.25
C VAL A 85 -4.52 2.25 21.40
N THR A 86 -4.51 1.60 22.56
CA THR A 86 -3.67 0.41 22.75
C THR A 86 -4.27 -0.80 22.07
N ILE A 87 -3.44 -1.80 21.75
CA ILE A 87 -3.95 -3.01 21.12
C ILE A 87 -4.92 -3.76 22.05
N GLU A 88 -4.70 -3.72 23.35
CA GLU A 88 -5.58 -4.34 24.35
C GLU A 88 -6.97 -3.69 24.30
N GLU A 89 -7.03 -2.36 24.15
CA GLU A 89 -8.28 -1.62 24.00
C GLU A 89 -8.98 -1.94 22.67
N VAL A 90 -8.22 -2.08 21.58
CA VAL A 90 -8.74 -2.51 20.28
C VAL A 90 -9.36 -3.91 20.37
N PHE A 91 -8.64 -4.89 20.94
CA PHE A 91 -9.16 -6.24 21.10
C PHE A 91 -10.36 -6.29 22.05
N LYS A 92 -10.34 -5.50 23.12
CA LYS A 92 -11.47 -5.39 24.04
C LYS A 92 -12.72 -4.87 23.32
N ARG A 93 -12.61 -3.77 22.58
CA ARG A 93 -13.72 -3.21 21.79
C ARG A 93 -14.22 -4.18 20.72
N ALA A 94 -13.31 -4.83 20.00
CA ALA A 94 -13.68 -5.85 19.02
C ALA A 94 -14.48 -7.00 19.66
N ASN A 95 -14.10 -7.42 20.87
CA ASN A 95 -14.83 -8.45 21.59
C ASN A 95 -16.19 -7.95 22.12
N ASP A 96 -16.24 -6.74 22.68
CA ASP A 96 -17.45 -6.15 23.28
C ASP A 96 -18.50 -5.76 22.23
N GLU A 97 -18.08 -5.34 21.02
CA GLU A 97 -18.98 -4.88 19.96
C GLU A 97 -19.46 -6.02 19.05
N TYR A 98 -18.64 -7.06 18.84
CA TYR A 98 -18.97 -8.13 17.89
C TYR A 98 -19.84 -9.24 18.51
N TRP A 99 -19.77 -9.43 19.84
CA TRP A 99 -20.41 -10.55 20.55
C TRP A 99 -21.44 -10.06 21.58
N GLU A 100 -22.60 -10.72 21.64
CA GLU A 100 -23.63 -10.40 22.63
C GLU A 100 -23.25 -10.98 24.02
N PRO A 101 -23.69 -10.36 25.14
CA PRO A 101 -23.48 -10.91 26.48
C PRO A 101 -24.02 -12.36 26.58
N GLY A 102 -23.12 -13.33 26.74
CA GLY A 102 -23.42 -14.78 26.76
C GLY A 102 -22.93 -15.56 25.52
N GLU A 103 -22.45 -14.89 24.47
CA GLU A 103 -21.78 -15.53 23.32
C GLU A 103 -20.27 -15.77 23.56
N ASP A 104 -19.75 -15.41 24.73
CA ASP A 104 -18.33 -15.59 25.13
C ASP A 104 -17.88 -17.06 25.11
N ARG A 105 -18.83 -17.99 25.23
CA ARG A 105 -18.61 -19.42 25.00
C ARG A 105 -18.04 -19.70 23.62
N PHE A 106 -18.53 -19.05 22.57
CA PHE A 106 -18.06 -19.27 21.19
C PHE A 106 -16.64 -18.74 20.96
N ILE A 107 -16.22 -17.70 21.70
CA ILE A 107 -14.85 -17.17 21.67
C ILE A 107 -13.88 -18.12 22.37
N LYS A 108 -14.21 -18.51 23.61
CA LYS A 108 -13.36 -19.36 24.45
C LYS A 108 -13.24 -20.78 23.89
N ASN A 109 -14.28 -21.23 23.22
CA ASN A 109 -14.41 -22.59 22.73
C ASN A 109 -14.62 -22.64 21.20
N ARG A 110 -13.97 -21.75 20.45
CA ARG A 110 -14.09 -21.66 18.98
C ARG A 110 -13.87 -22.98 18.24
N PHE A 111 -13.10 -23.88 18.84
CA PHE A 111 -12.82 -25.22 18.31
C PHE A 111 -13.69 -26.33 18.93
N GLU A 112 -14.43 -26.06 20.02
CA GLU A 112 -15.29 -27.05 20.68
C GLU A 112 -16.50 -27.40 19.81
N LEU A 113 -17.12 -26.43 19.14
CA LEU A 113 -18.27 -26.69 18.27
C LEU A 113 -17.86 -27.54 17.05
N PRO A 114 -16.79 -27.19 16.29
CA PRO A 114 -16.26 -28.07 15.24
C PRO A 114 -15.85 -29.45 15.76
N ALA A 115 -15.16 -29.53 16.90
CA ALA A 115 -14.72 -30.80 17.48
C ALA A 115 -15.90 -31.69 17.90
N LYS A 116 -16.93 -31.14 18.55
CA LYS A 116 -18.15 -31.86 18.91
C LYS A 116 -18.98 -32.26 17.69
N LEU A 117 -19.01 -31.43 16.65
CA LEU A 117 -19.67 -31.77 15.39
C LEU A 117 -18.94 -32.92 14.70
N TYR A 118 -17.61 -32.88 14.66
CA TYR A 118 -16.77 -33.95 14.15
C TYR A 118 -16.99 -35.25 14.93
N GLU A 119 -16.93 -35.20 16.26
CA GLU A 119 -17.17 -36.34 17.14
C GLU A 119 -18.61 -36.88 17.01
N ARG A 120 -19.62 -36.03 16.78
CA ARG A 120 -21.01 -36.49 16.57
C ARG A 120 -21.19 -37.14 15.21
N LEU A 121 -20.53 -36.63 14.17
CA LEU A 121 -20.63 -37.17 12.81
C LEU A 121 -19.83 -38.46 12.64
N PHE A 122 -18.70 -38.59 13.34
CA PHE A 122 -17.73 -39.66 13.10
C PHE A 122 -17.38 -40.51 14.34
N GLY A 123 -17.92 -40.17 15.50
CA GLY A 123 -17.57 -40.81 16.79
C GLY A 123 -16.23 -40.33 17.37
N PRO A 124 -15.87 -40.80 18.57
CA PRO A 124 -14.61 -40.44 19.23
C PRO A 124 -13.35 -40.92 18.50
N ASN A 125 -13.49 -41.82 17.52
CA ASN A 125 -12.43 -42.33 16.65
C ASN A 125 -12.75 -42.10 15.17
N GLY A 126 -13.18 -40.88 14.82
CA GLY A 126 -13.50 -40.53 13.44
C GLY A 126 -12.33 -40.76 12.47
N PRO A 127 -12.62 -40.87 11.16
CA PRO A 127 -11.65 -41.24 10.14
C PRO A 127 -10.48 -40.26 10.14
N GLN A 128 -9.25 -40.78 10.08
CA GLN A 128 -8.01 -40.00 10.06
C GLN A 128 -7.48 -39.80 8.64
N THR A 129 -8.04 -40.52 7.68
CA THR A 129 -7.65 -40.47 6.26
C THR A 129 -8.87 -40.38 5.36
N LEU A 130 -8.68 -39.89 4.13
CA LEU A 130 -9.74 -39.80 3.11
C LEU A 130 -10.29 -41.17 2.70
N GLU A 131 -9.55 -42.25 2.94
CA GLU A 131 -9.91 -43.63 2.60
C GLU A 131 -10.86 -44.26 3.64
N GLU A 132 -10.92 -43.70 4.85
CA GLU A 132 -11.79 -44.15 5.95
C GLU A 132 -13.14 -43.41 5.97
N PHE A 133 -13.38 -42.48 5.02
CA PHE A 133 -14.65 -41.76 4.92
C PHE A 133 -15.74 -42.69 4.33
N GLU A 134 -16.70 -43.09 5.16
CA GLU A 134 -17.94 -43.70 4.67
C GLU A 134 -18.71 -42.71 3.77
N GLU A 135 -19.49 -43.23 2.81
CA GLU A 135 -20.32 -42.39 1.92
C GLU A 135 -21.29 -41.54 2.74
N ILE A 136 -21.01 -40.23 2.81
CA ILE A 136 -21.90 -39.28 3.46
C ILE A 136 -23.17 -39.19 2.62
N ALA A 137 -24.31 -39.48 3.24
CA ALA A 137 -25.62 -39.30 2.60
C ALA A 137 -25.76 -37.90 1.99
N ASP A 138 -26.53 -37.80 0.91
CA ASP A 138 -26.71 -36.54 0.20
C ASP A 138 -27.25 -35.43 1.14
N PRO A 139 -26.98 -34.15 0.84
CA PRO A 139 -27.35 -33.02 1.70
C PRO A 139 -28.85 -32.96 2.04
N GLU A 140 -29.73 -33.39 1.12
CA GLU A 140 -31.17 -33.34 1.29
C GLU A 140 -31.65 -34.39 2.31
N THR A 141 -31.18 -35.62 2.17
CA THR A 141 -31.46 -36.71 3.11
C THR A 141 -31.00 -36.36 4.53
N ARG A 142 -29.80 -35.78 4.65
CA ARG A 142 -29.26 -35.32 5.94
C ARG A 142 -30.08 -34.20 6.56
N TYR A 143 -30.54 -33.25 5.74
CA TYR A 143 -31.37 -32.15 6.20
C TYR A 143 -32.73 -32.61 6.72
N LYS A 144 -33.39 -33.52 5.98
CA LYS A 144 -34.68 -34.12 6.38
C LYS A 144 -34.56 -34.90 7.69
N ALA A 145 -33.49 -35.69 7.86
CA ALA A 145 -33.20 -36.39 9.11
C ALA A 145 -32.95 -35.43 10.29
N TRP A 146 -32.20 -34.35 10.07
CA TRP A 146 -31.96 -33.32 11.08
C TRP A 146 -33.26 -32.60 11.49
N LYS A 147 -34.12 -32.23 10.53
CA LYS A 147 -35.43 -31.60 10.78
C LYS A 147 -36.34 -32.47 11.65
N GLU A 148 -36.41 -33.76 11.36
CA GLU A 148 -37.24 -34.68 12.17
C GLU A 148 -36.67 -34.84 13.58
N GLN A 149 -35.34 -34.90 13.73
CA GLN A 149 -34.69 -35.00 15.04
C GLN A 149 -34.95 -33.78 15.94
N HIS A 150 -35.04 -32.58 15.37
CA HIS A 150 -35.15 -31.32 16.12
C HIS A 150 -36.58 -30.73 16.07
N LYS A 151 -37.59 -31.53 15.69
CA LYS A 151 -38.98 -31.11 15.52
C LYS A 151 -39.64 -30.54 16.78
N ASN A 152 -39.16 -30.95 17.96
CA ASN A 152 -39.69 -30.52 19.25
C ASN A 152 -38.80 -29.46 19.95
N ASP A 153 -37.73 -29.01 19.31
CA ASP A 153 -36.83 -28.03 19.89
C ASP A 153 -37.46 -26.63 19.91
N PRO A 154 -37.18 -25.81 20.94
CA PRO A 154 -37.69 -24.45 20.98
C PRO A 154 -37.13 -23.63 19.81
N PRO A 155 -37.89 -22.65 19.27
CA PRO A 155 -37.45 -21.83 18.14
C PRO A 155 -36.09 -21.13 18.34
N SER A 156 -35.69 -20.87 19.59
CA SER A 156 -34.38 -20.30 19.95
C SER A 156 -33.19 -21.23 19.68
N ASN A 157 -33.42 -22.54 19.56
CA ASN A 157 -32.39 -23.56 19.35
C ASN A 157 -32.30 -24.02 17.88
N LEU A 158 -33.18 -23.51 17.02
CA LEU A 158 -33.17 -23.80 15.59
C LEU A 158 -32.40 -22.70 14.84
N PRO A 159 -31.67 -23.03 13.77
CA PRO A 159 -31.02 -22.04 12.93
C PRO A 159 -32.08 -21.11 12.31
N PRO A 160 -31.78 -19.81 12.14
CA PRO A 160 -32.72 -18.82 11.61
C PRO A 160 -32.95 -18.94 10.10
N PHE A 161 -32.51 -20.04 9.49
CA PHE A 161 -32.55 -20.34 8.07
C PHE A 161 -33.16 -21.73 7.82
N ASP A 162 -34.02 -21.80 6.80
CA ASP A 162 -34.76 -22.99 6.37
C ASP A 162 -34.60 -23.16 4.86
N VAL A 163 -34.61 -24.40 4.36
CA VAL A 163 -34.56 -24.68 2.91
C VAL A 163 -35.99 -24.92 2.43
N ILE A 164 -36.45 -24.16 1.42
CA ILE A 164 -37.74 -24.46 0.79
C ILE A 164 -37.51 -25.59 -0.21
N ASP A 165 -38.09 -26.77 0.03
CA ASP A 165 -38.15 -27.87 -0.94
C ASP A 165 -39.56 -27.95 -1.55
N ASN A 166 -39.73 -27.45 -2.79
CA ASN A 166 -40.97 -27.60 -3.56
C ASN A 166 -40.85 -28.73 -4.61
N GLY A 167 -39.86 -29.62 -4.49
CA GLY A 167 -39.64 -30.72 -5.42
C GLY A 167 -38.98 -30.32 -6.74
N LYS A 168 -38.32 -29.16 -6.84
CA LYS A 168 -37.49 -28.77 -8.00
C LYS A 168 -36.00 -28.96 -7.70
N GLU A 169 -35.23 -29.38 -8.70
CA GLU A 169 -33.80 -29.74 -8.56
C GLU A 169 -32.91 -28.63 -7.96
N TYR A 170 -33.29 -27.36 -8.10
CA TYR A 170 -32.54 -26.20 -7.60
C TYR A 170 -33.11 -25.57 -6.32
N ASP A 171 -34.13 -26.17 -5.72
CA ASP A 171 -34.77 -25.65 -4.50
C ASP A 171 -33.85 -25.70 -3.27
N VAL A 172 -32.86 -26.60 -3.27
CA VAL A 172 -31.80 -26.68 -2.24
C VAL A 172 -30.97 -25.40 -2.09
N PHE A 173 -30.97 -24.53 -3.12
CA PHE A 173 -30.29 -23.23 -3.08
C PHE A 173 -31.19 -22.10 -2.56
N ASN A 174 -32.49 -22.35 -2.35
CA ASN A 174 -33.47 -21.37 -1.91
C ASN A 174 -33.58 -21.36 -0.37
N ILE A 175 -32.80 -20.49 0.26
CA ILE A 175 -32.78 -20.33 1.72
C ILE A 175 -33.76 -19.25 2.16
N VAL A 176 -34.73 -19.60 3.01
CA VAL A 176 -35.59 -18.64 3.72
C VAL A 176 -34.99 -18.37 5.07
N SER A 177 -34.62 -17.11 5.30
CA SER A 177 -34.25 -16.64 6.63
C SER A 177 -35.39 -15.85 7.28
N SER A 178 -35.50 -15.96 8.60
CA SER A 178 -36.48 -15.23 9.42
C SER A 178 -36.44 -13.71 9.13
N PRO A 179 -37.62 -13.05 9.02
CA PRO A 179 -37.71 -11.59 8.90
C PRO A 179 -37.05 -10.85 10.07
N GLU A 180 -37.24 -11.35 11.29
CA GLU A 180 -36.69 -10.79 12.52
C GLU A 180 -35.15 -10.86 12.54
N TRP A 181 -34.59 -11.99 12.08
CA TRP A 181 -33.14 -12.16 11.94
C TRP A 181 -32.57 -11.26 10.85
N LYS A 182 -33.26 -11.13 9.70
CA LYS A 182 -32.89 -10.20 8.62
C LYS A 182 -32.87 -8.77 9.10
N GLU A 183 -33.88 -8.37 9.87
CA GLU A 183 -33.97 -7.02 10.45
C GLU A 183 -32.86 -6.80 11.48
N LYS A 184 -32.62 -7.76 12.38
CA LYS A 184 -31.49 -7.74 13.33
C LYS A 184 -30.15 -7.59 12.61
N PHE A 185 -29.92 -8.36 11.55
CA PHE A 185 -28.68 -8.30 10.75
C PHE A 185 -28.55 -6.96 10.02
N ARG A 186 -29.62 -6.47 9.39
CA ARG A 186 -29.64 -5.16 8.69
C ARG A 186 -29.47 -3.98 9.64
N ALA A 187 -29.89 -4.10 10.89
CA ALA A 187 -29.72 -3.10 11.91
C ALA A 187 -28.29 -3.05 12.49
N LYS A 188 -27.48 -4.12 12.32
CA LYS A 188 -26.07 -4.10 12.73
C LYS A 188 -25.30 -3.14 11.83
N LYS A 189 -24.54 -2.23 12.45
CA LYS A 189 -23.57 -1.40 11.73
C LYS A 189 -22.39 -2.28 11.29
N PRO A 190 -21.76 -1.99 10.14
CA PRO A 190 -20.52 -2.66 9.79
C PRO A 190 -19.51 -2.48 10.93
N PRO A 191 -18.73 -3.51 11.28
CA PRO A 191 -17.72 -3.38 12.32
C PRO A 191 -16.78 -2.24 11.96
N LEU A 192 -16.43 -1.43 12.95
CA LEU A 192 -15.42 -0.39 12.76
C LEU A 192 -14.13 -1.08 12.27
N PRO A 193 -13.44 -0.49 11.28
CA PRO A 193 -12.19 -1.04 10.76
C PRO A 193 -11.09 -0.84 11.81
N TYR A 194 -11.11 -1.68 12.85
CA TYR A 194 -10.22 -1.59 14.00
C TYR A 194 -8.73 -1.64 13.60
N TRP A 195 -8.41 -2.26 12.46
CA TRP A 195 -7.08 -2.26 11.85
C TRP A 195 -6.59 -0.87 11.40
N ILE A 196 -7.49 0.11 11.26
CA ILE A 196 -7.09 1.53 11.05
C ILE A 196 -6.58 2.11 12.37
N GLU A 197 -7.20 1.74 13.49
CA GLU A 197 -6.79 2.20 14.82
C GLU A 197 -5.49 1.54 15.29
N THR A 198 -5.13 0.37 14.75
CA THR A 198 -3.83 -0.25 14.98
C THR A 198 -2.70 0.38 14.17
N ARG A 199 -2.98 1.39 13.31
CA ARG A 199 -1.93 2.06 12.55
C ARG A 199 -1.03 2.89 13.46
N LYS A 200 0.27 2.74 13.28
CA LYS A 200 1.28 3.60 13.91
C LYS A 200 1.84 4.61 12.91
N GLY A 201 2.22 5.76 13.42
CA GLY A 201 2.89 6.80 12.67
C GLY A 201 4.31 6.41 12.29
N ARG A 202 4.81 7.01 11.23
CA ARG A 202 6.18 6.84 10.73
C ARG A 202 7.22 7.37 11.72
N LEU A 203 6.90 8.35 12.55
CA LEU A 203 7.78 8.78 13.66
C LEU A 203 7.97 7.68 14.72
N ALA A 204 6.91 6.93 15.05
CA ALA A 204 7.02 5.79 15.96
C ALA A 204 7.84 4.66 15.33
N TRP A 205 7.72 4.46 14.01
CA TRP A 205 8.55 3.53 13.26
C TRP A 205 10.04 3.91 13.33
N LEU A 206 10.38 5.17 13.06
CA LEU A 206 11.76 5.66 13.06
C LEU A 206 12.47 5.49 14.41
N LYS A 207 11.73 5.44 15.52
CA LYS A 207 12.28 5.14 16.85
C LYS A 207 12.71 3.68 17.00
N LYS A 208 12.07 2.76 16.27
CA LYS A 208 12.21 1.31 16.45
C LYS A 208 13.02 0.62 15.34
N TYR A 209 13.00 1.17 14.13
CA TYR A 209 13.66 0.60 12.96
C TYR A 209 14.59 1.60 12.27
N HIS A 210 15.54 1.07 11.49
CA HIS A 210 16.34 1.77 10.51
C HIS A 210 15.88 1.36 9.10
N PRO A 211 15.64 2.32 8.18
CA PRO A 211 15.31 1.99 6.81
C PRO A 211 16.42 1.18 6.14
N ALA A 212 16.05 0.14 5.38
CA ALA A 212 17.00 -0.64 4.57
C ALA A 212 17.71 0.24 3.54
N ILE A 213 16.94 1.16 2.91
CA ILE A 213 17.46 2.24 2.08
C ILE A 213 17.10 3.57 2.75
N PRO A 214 18.07 4.29 3.34
CA PRO A 214 17.84 5.61 3.92
C PRO A 214 17.42 6.64 2.87
N HIS A 215 16.59 7.61 3.28
CA HIS A 215 16.27 8.77 2.45
C HIS A 215 17.53 9.49 1.96
N GLY A 216 17.53 9.92 0.69
CA GLY A 216 18.66 10.59 0.07
C GLY A 216 19.76 9.64 -0.42
N SER A 217 19.62 8.33 -0.19
CA SER A 217 20.56 7.35 -0.72
C SER A 217 20.53 7.36 -2.24
N LYS A 218 21.71 7.42 -2.85
CA LYS A 218 21.90 7.37 -4.30
C LYS A 218 22.01 5.92 -4.73
N TYR A 219 21.31 5.54 -5.79
CA TYR A 219 21.25 4.15 -6.23
C TYR A 219 20.98 3.98 -7.72
N ARG A 220 21.32 2.78 -8.21
CA ARG A 220 21.04 2.27 -9.55
C ARG A 220 20.63 0.81 -9.44
N VAL A 221 20.09 0.27 -10.52
CA VAL A 221 19.92 -1.17 -10.70
C VAL A 221 21.08 -1.70 -11.53
N TYR A 222 21.68 -2.79 -11.06
CA TYR A 222 22.71 -3.55 -11.74
C TYR A 222 22.11 -4.84 -12.29
N PHE A 223 22.40 -5.14 -13.55
CA PHE A 223 22.06 -6.39 -14.20
C PHE A 223 23.32 -7.07 -14.71
N ASN A 224 23.44 -8.38 -14.46
CA ASN A 224 24.37 -9.21 -15.21
C ASN A 224 23.62 -9.79 -16.42
N THR A 225 24.05 -9.43 -17.62
CA THR A 225 23.48 -9.98 -18.87
C THR A 225 24.51 -10.87 -19.56
N PRO A 226 24.10 -11.76 -20.49
CA PRO A 226 25.03 -12.55 -21.31
C PRO A 226 26.08 -11.71 -22.02
N ASP A 227 25.75 -10.47 -22.39
CA ASP A 227 26.62 -9.55 -23.12
C ASP A 227 27.51 -8.69 -22.20
N GLY A 228 27.32 -8.79 -20.88
CA GLY A 228 28.10 -8.07 -19.89
C GLY A 228 27.26 -7.37 -18.80
N PRO A 229 27.94 -6.69 -17.86
CA PRO A 229 27.29 -5.92 -16.82
C PRO A 229 26.61 -4.67 -17.38
N LEU A 230 25.46 -4.32 -16.81
CA LEU A 230 24.67 -3.18 -17.23
C LEU A 230 24.09 -2.50 -16.00
N GLU A 231 24.29 -1.19 -15.90
CA GLU A 231 23.70 -0.37 -14.85
C GLU A 231 22.73 0.65 -15.44
N ARG A 232 21.60 0.84 -14.77
CA ARG A 232 20.57 1.78 -15.20
C ARG A 232 19.97 2.52 -14.01
N VAL A 233 19.46 3.71 -14.27
CA VAL A 233 18.52 4.37 -13.35
C VAL A 233 17.18 3.64 -13.49
N PRO A 234 16.56 3.17 -12.38
CA PRO A 234 15.26 2.51 -12.46
C PRO A 234 14.21 3.37 -13.18
N ALA A 235 13.41 2.73 -14.05
CA ALA A 235 12.41 3.44 -14.87
C ALA A 235 11.38 4.21 -14.01
N TRP A 236 11.09 3.69 -12.83
CA TRP A 236 10.12 4.22 -11.87
C TRP A 236 10.75 5.09 -10.78
N ALA A 237 11.98 5.56 -10.97
CA ALA A 237 12.61 6.50 -10.04
C ALA A 237 11.79 7.81 -9.98
N THR A 238 11.54 8.30 -8.77
CA THR A 238 10.76 9.52 -8.51
C THR A 238 11.62 10.76 -8.32
N PHE A 239 12.92 10.58 -8.14
CA PHE A 239 13.90 11.66 -8.09
C PHE A 239 15.24 11.15 -8.62
N VAL A 240 15.86 11.93 -9.49
CA VAL A 240 17.10 11.55 -10.19
C VAL A 240 18.01 12.75 -10.20
N GLU A 241 19.28 12.52 -9.92
CA GLU A 241 20.31 13.56 -9.92
C GLU A 241 21.49 13.14 -10.80
N PRO A 242 22.14 14.09 -11.47
CA PRO A 242 23.41 13.83 -12.15
C PRO A 242 24.54 13.66 -11.13
N ASP A 243 25.61 12.96 -11.53
CA ASP A 243 26.88 12.97 -10.83
C ASP A 243 27.57 14.34 -10.92
N ALA A 244 28.66 14.48 -10.16
CA ALA A 244 29.40 15.74 -10.09
C ALA A 244 29.93 16.21 -11.45
N GLU A 245 30.14 15.28 -12.38
CA GLU A 245 30.65 15.55 -13.73
C GLU A 245 29.53 15.69 -14.78
N GLY A 246 28.27 15.39 -14.43
CA GLY A 246 27.13 15.34 -15.34
C GLY A 246 27.11 14.13 -16.30
N ASN A 247 28.00 13.15 -16.11
CA ASN A 247 28.22 12.04 -17.02
C ASN A 247 27.25 10.89 -16.77
N GLN A 248 27.01 10.55 -15.50
CA GLN A 248 26.09 9.50 -15.08
C GLN A 248 25.00 10.05 -14.17
N ALA A 249 23.78 9.52 -14.29
CA ALA A 249 22.69 9.81 -13.38
C ALA A 249 22.49 8.67 -12.38
N TYR A 250 21.98 9.00 -11.20
CA TYR A 250 21.52 8.02 -10.20
C TYR A 250 20.11 8.39 -9.75
N ALA A 251 19.34 7.36 -9.41
CA ALA A 251 18.11 7.59 -8.66
C ALA A 251 18.47 7.98 -7.22
N VAL A 252 17.65 8.81 -6.63
CA VAL A 252 17.74 9.19 -5.22
C VAL A 252 16.52 8.64 -4.52
N HIS A 253 16.72 7.87 -3.45
CA HIS A 253 15.60 7.33 -2.68
C HIS A 253 14.86 8.46 -1.96
N TRP A 254 13.74 8.89 -2.52
CA TRP A 254 12.98 10.03 -2.04
C TRP A 254 11.89 9.62 -1.06
N GLU A 255 12.26 9.52 0.22
CA GLU A 255 11.34 9.25 1.31
C GLU A 255 11.61 10.20 2.50
N PRO A 256 11.42 11.53 2.34
CA PRO A 256 11.76 12.51 3.36
C PRO A 256 11.04 12.20 4.69
N PRO A 257 11.65 12.37 5.86
CA PRO A 257 11.00 12.11 7.14
C PRO A 257 9.75 12.99 7.33
N PRO A 258 8.78 12.59 8.18
CA PRO A 258 7.50 13.29 8.32
C PRO A 258 7.59 14.79 8.63
N GLU A 259 8.70 15.24 9.23
CA GLU A 259 8.97 16.64 9.54
C GLU A 259 9.33 17.47 8.30
N LEU A 260 9.94 16.85 7.29
CA LEU A 260 10.38 17.48 6.05
C LEU A 260 9.41 17.25 4.89
N THR A 261 8.48 16.31 5.02
CA THR A 261 7.45 16.07 4.01
C THR A 261 6.51 17.26 3.89
N TYR A 262 6.22 17.68 2.66
CA TYR A 262 5.31 18.77 2.37
C TYR A 262 3.88 18.43 2.77
N LYS A 263 3.22 19.37 3.46
CA LYS A 263 1.82 19.24 3.89
C LYS A 263 0.97 20.19 3.06
N TRP A 264 0.10 19.63 2.22
CA TRP A 264 -0.87 20.37 1.42
C TRP A 264 -1.77 21.23 2.32
N LYS A 265 -1.88 22.51 2.00
CA LYS A 265 -2.67 23.51 2.75
C LYS A 265 -3.91 23.92 1.97
N ASN A 266 -3.83 23.95 0.65
CA ASN A 266 -4.90 24.42 -0.22
C ASN A 266 -5.62 23.24 -0.87
N LYS A 267 -6.92 23.40 -1.09
CA LYS A 267 -7.72 22.45 -1.87
C LYS A 267 -7.54 22.75 -3.35
N ALA A 268 -7.61 21.71 -4.18
CA ALA A 268 -7.69 21.88 -5.62
C ALA A 268 -8.84 22.85 -5.98
N PRO A 269 -8.60 23.85 -6.83
CA PRO A 269 -9.62 24.81 -7.22
C PRO A 269 -10.70 24.16 -8.06
N LYS A 270 -11.86 24.82 -8.14
CA LYS A 270 -12.95 24.38 -9.01
C LYS A 270 -12.57 24.65 -10.46
N VAL A 271 -12.93 23.73 -11.35
CA VAL A 271 -12.73 23.88 -12.79
C VAL A 271 -13.36 25.21 -13.26
N PRO A 272 -12.59 26.13 -13.85
CA PRO A 272 -13.10 27.42 -14.29
C PRO A 272 -13.98 27.27 -15.54
N LYS A 273 -14.88 28.24 -15.75
CA LYS A 273 -15.77 28.27 -16.94
C LYS A 273 -15.02 28.52 -18.26
N SER A 274 -13.88 29.20 -18.20
CA SER A 274 -13.00 29.47 -19.33
C SER A 274 -11.55 29.42 -18.87
N LEU A 275 -10.66 28.90 -19.70
CA LEU A 275 -9.23 28.79 -19.41
C LEU A 275 -8.48 29.98 -20.01
N ARG A 276 -7.69 30.64 -19.19
CA ARG A 276 -6.66 31.62 -19.53
C ARG A 276 -5.36 31.05 -19.00
N ILE A 277 -4.64 30.40 -19.89
CA ILE A 277 -3.47 29.57 -19.56
C ILE A 277 -2.22 30.43 -19.67
N TYR A 278 -1.40 30.44 -18.62
CA TYR A 278 -0.04 30.98 -18.65
C TYR A 278 0.92 29.82 -18.90
N GLU A 279 1.49 29.72 -20.10
CA GLU A 279 2.52 28.73 -20.41
C GLU A 279 3.88 29.22 -19.91
N CYS A 280 4.60 28.38 -19.18
CA CYS A 280 5.88 28.75 -18.60
C CYS A 280 6.84 27.59 -18.39
N HIS A 281 8.13 27.92 -18.35
CA HIS A 281 9.22 27.01 -18.02
C HIS A 281 9.96 27.53 -16.78
N VAL A 282 10.03 26.72 -15.72
CA VAL A 282 10.57 27.14 -14.41
C VAL A 282 12.01 27.64 -14.54
N GLY A 283 12.88 26.87 -15.20
CA GLY A 283 14.31 27.17 -15.24
C GLY A 283 14.72 28.48 -15.93
N ILE A 284 13.86 29.07 -16.77
CA ILE A 284 14.13 30.33 -17.49
C ILE A 284 13.26 31.48 -17.00
N SER A 285 12.56 31.29 -15.88
CA SER A 285 11.65 32.30 -15.32
C SER A 285 12.34 33.39 -14.51
N GLY A 286 13.62 33.19 -14.18
CA GLY A 286 14.43 34.16 -13.43
C GLY A 286 15.06 35.23 -14.32
N SER A 287 15.38 36.39 -13.73
CA SER A 287 16.08 37.49 -14.41
C SER A 287 17.61 37.31 -14.45
N GLU A 288 18.16 36.44 -13.60
CA GLU A 288 19.58 36.13 -13.56
C GLU A 288 19.94 35.05 -14.60
N PRO A 289 21.18 35.04 -15.15
CA PRO A 289 21.64 34.02 -16.09
C PRO A 289 21.98 32.69 -15.37
N LYS A 290 21.00 32.16 -14.63
CA LYS A 290 21.06 30.88 -13.91
C LYS A 290 19.74 30.15 -14.04
N ILE A 291 19.74 28.85 -13.77
CA ILE A 291 18.50 28.07 -13.71
C ILE A 291 17.71 28.51 -12.47
N ALA A 292 16.50 29.02 -12.67
CA ALA A 292 15.61 29.39 -11.58
C ALA A 292 14.98 28.15 -10.91
N SER A 293 14.70 28.26 -9.60
CA SER A 293 14.13 27.17 -8.81
C SER A 293 12.60 27.19 -8.79
N PHE A 294 11.99 26.09 -8.34
CA PHE A 294 10.56 26.05 -8.02
C PHE A 294 10.20 27.10 -6.97
N ASN A 295 11.08 27.33 -6.00
CA ASN A 295 10.87 28.33 -4.95
C ASN A 295 10.92 29.75 -5.51
N ASP A 296 11.87 30.05 -6.40
CA ASP A 296 11.92 31.34 -7.12
C ASP A 296 10.63 31.56 -7.93
N PHE A 297 10.17 30.55 -8.66
CA PHE A 297 8.95 30.62 -9.46
C PHE A 297 7.72 30.88 -8.57
N THR A 298 7.64 30.16 -7.45
CA THR A 298 6.55 30.28 -6.47
C THR A 298 6.49 31.71 -5.93
N GLU A 299 7.62 32.25 -5.48
CA GLU A 299 7.66 33.55 -4.78
C GLU A 299 7.56 34.75 -5.73
N LYS A 300 8.11 34.65 -6.95
CA LYS A 300 8.26 35.79 -7.87
C LYS A 300 7.30 35.75 -9.05
N VAL A 301 6.94 34.57 -9.55
CA VAL A 301 6.19 34.41 -10.80
C VAL A 301 4.70 34.18 -10.55
N LEU A 302 4.32 33.36 -9.55
CA LEU A 302 2.90 33.14 -9.24
C LEU A 302 2.12 34.44 -8.94
N PRO A 303 2.66 35.41 -8.16
CA PRO A 303 1.96 36.68 -7.94
C PRO A 303 1.74 37.46 -9.24
N HIS A 304 2.71 37.42 -10.15
CA HIS A 304 2.60 38.08 -11.45
C HIS A 304 1.54 37.43 -12.34
N ILE A 305 1.49 36.10 -12.41
CA ILE A 305 0.45 35.35 -13.13
C ILE A 305 -0.94 35.72 -12.59
N LYS A 306 -1.05 35.91 -11.26
CA LYS A 306 -2.30 36.27 -10.60
C LYS A 306 -2.75 37.67 -10.98
N GLU A 307 -1.84 38.63 -10.88
CA GLU A 307 -2.07 40.03 -11.22
C GLU A 307 -2.48 40.18 -12.70
N ALA A 308 -1.85 39.42 -13.59
CA ALA A 308 -2.16 39.40 -15.02
C ALA A 308 -3.52 38.73 -15.35
N GLY A 309 -4.19 38.11 -14.38
CA GLY A 309 -5.57 37.61 -14.53
C GLY A 309 -5.72 36.22 -15.17
N TYR A 310 -4.62 35.47 -15.29
CA TYR A 310 -4.65 34.06 -15.71
C TYR A 310 -5.31 33.19 -14.63
N ASN A 311 -5.79 32.01 -15.02
CA ASN A 311 -6.49 31.09 -14.11
C ASN A 311 -6.14 29.62 -14.34
N ALA A 312 -5.04 29.37 -15.06
CA ALA A 312 -4.43 28.06 -15.24
C ALA A 312 -2.96 28.28 -15.61
N ILE A 313 -2.09 27.36 -15.20
CA ILE A 313 -0.66 27.40 -15.51
C ILE A 313 -0.30 26.12 -16.27
N GLN A 314 0.32 26.27 -17.44
CA GLN A 314 0.89 25.15 -18.19
C GLN A 314 2.40 25.14 -17.97
N LEU A 315 2.87 24.20 -17.16
CA LEU A 315 4.30 24.00 -16.91
C LEU A 315 4.90 23.10 -17.99
N ILE A 316 5.99 23.54 -18.60
CA ILE A 316 6.81 22.74 -19.51
C ILE A 316 8.17 22.43 -18.87
N GLY A 317 8.76 21.29 -19.21
CA GLY A 317 10.07 20.88 -18.72
C GLY A 317 10.13 20.42 -17.26
N THR A 318 9.00 20.09 -16.63
CA THR A 318 8.94 19.63 -15.24
C THR A 318 9.35 18.18 -15.06
N ILE A 319 9.15 17.32 -16.06
CA ILE A 319 9.59 15.92 -16.03
C ILE A 319 11.09 15.86 -16.30
N GLU A 320 11.81 14.98 -15.59
CA GLU A 320 13.27 14.88 -15.67
C GLU A 320 13.75 14.54 -17.08
N HIS A 321 14.76 15.28 -17.52
CA HIS A 321 15.34 15.22 -18.85
C HIS A 321 16.83 15.57 -18.77
N LYS A 322 17.68 14.82 -19.49
CA LYS A 322 19.14 15.05 -19.45
C LYS A 322 19.55 16.34 -20.17
N ASP A 323 19.02 16.55 -21.37
CA ASP A 323 19.44 17.62 -22.27
C ASP A 323 18.60 18.88 -22.03
N TYR A 324 19.13 19.85 -21.30
CA TYR A 324 18.38 21.07 -20.91
C TYR A 324 17.89 21.90 -22.11
N PHE A 325 18.65 21.93 -23.21
CA PHE A 325 18.27 22.65 -24.44
C PHE A 325 16.99 22.10 -25.11
N THR A 326 16.52 20.92 -24.69
CA THR A 326 15.29 20.32 -25.21
C THR A 326 14.03 20.86 -24.55
N VAL A 327 14.17 21.71 -23.52
CA VAL A 327 13.03 22.33 -22.80
C VAL A 327 12.04 21.27 -22.26
N GLY A 328 12.55 20.07 -21.98
CA GLY A 328 11.77 18.93 -21.49
C GLY A 328 11.18 17.98 -22.53
N TYR A 329 11.36 18.23 -23.83
CA TYR A 329 10.78 17.35 -24.86
C TYR A 329 11.49 16.00 -24.98
N ARG A 330 12.74 15.87 -24.51
CA ARG A 330 13.48 14.59 -24.45
C ARG A 330 13.57 14.08 -23.02
N VAL A 331 12.47 13.50 -22.53
CA VAL A 331 12.35 12.93 -21.19
C VAL A 331 13.25 11.71 -21.02
N THR A 332 13.90 11.60 -19.85
CA THR A 332 14.67 10.41 -19.46
C THR A 332 13.96 9.59 -18.38
N ASN A 333 13.28 10.25 -17.42
CA ASN A 333 12.64 9.58 -16.30
C ASN A 333 11.23 10.13 -16.09
N LEU A 334 10.22 9.38 -16.55
CA LEU A 334 8.82 9.81 -16.63
C LEU A 334 8.18 10.13 -15.27
N PHE A 335 8.66 9.51 -14.20
CA PHE A 335 8.12 9.65 -12.85
C PHE A 335 8.93 10.60 -11.96
N ALA A 336 10.03 11.14 -12.47
CA ALA A 336 10.88 12.06 -11.73
C ALA A 336 10.57 13.51 -12.12
N VAL A 337 10.40 14.35 -11.11
CA VAL A 337 10.47 15.81 -11.32
C VAL A 337 11.92 16.21 -11.58
N SER A 338 12.13 17.17 -12.49
CA SER A 338 13.46 17.67 -12.84
C SER A 338 14.18 18.24 -11.63
N SER A 339 15.29 17.61 -11.26
CA SER A 339 16.14 17.99 -10.11
C SER A 339 16.77 19.38 -10.26
N ARG A 340 16.84 19.92 -11.48
CA ARG A 340 17.43 21.24 -11.77
C ARG A 340 16.73 22.40 -11.09
N TYR A 341 15.44 22.25 -10.76
CA TYR A 341 14.66 23.34 -10.17
C TYR A 341 14.48 23.19 -8.66
N GLY A 342 14.92 22.07 -8.08
CA GLY A 342 14.76 21.77 -6.65
C GLY A 342 14.23 20.36 -6.42
N THR A 343 13.67 20.15 -5.23
CA THR A 343 13.22 18.85 -4.77
C THR A 343 11.75 18.57 -5.15
N PRO A 344 11.30 17.31 -5.08
CA PRO A 344 9.87 16.98 -5.17
C PRO A 344 8.99 17.73 -4.18
N GLU A 345 9.49 18.06 -2.99
CA GLU A 345 8.73 18.84 -2.00
C GLU A 345 8.59 20.32 -2.42
N ASP A 346 9.61 20.91 -3.06
CA ASP A 346 9.53 22.26 -3.61
C ASP A 346 8.50 22.33 -4.76
N PHE A 347 8.41 21.28 -5.58
CA PHE A 347 7.38 21.20 -6.63
C PHE A 347 5.97 21.08 -6.05
N LYS A 348 5.77 20.25 -5.01
CA LYS A 348 4.48 20.18 -4.29
C LYS A 348 4.10 21.56 -3.73
N ARG A 349 5.07 22.31 -3.18
CA ARG A 349 4.86 23.68 -2.69
C ARG A 349 4.37 24.62 -3.79
N LEU A 350 5.03 24.60 -4.96
CA LEU A 350 4.61 25.42 -6.10
C LEU A 350 3.15 25.15 -6.48
N VAL A 351 2.77 23.88 -6.60
CA VAL A 351 1.40 23.49 -6.98
C VAL A 351 0.39 23.89 -5.90
N ASP A 352 0.70 23.66 -4.62
CA ASP A 352 -0.20 24.01 -3.53
C ASP A 352 -0.38 25.53 -3.39
N GLU A 353 0.68 26.32 -3.54
CA GLU A 353 0.57 27.78 -3.52
C GLU A 353 -0.19 28.32 -4.74
N ALA A 354 -0.01 27.70 -5.91
CA ALA A 354 -0.82 28.03 -7.08
C ALA A 354 -2.32 27.76 -6.82
N HIS A 355 -2.68 26.65 -6.17
CA HIS A 355 -4.06 26.40 -5.75
C HIS A 355 -4.59 27.45 -4.77
N GLY A 356 -3.74 27.98 -3.88
CA GLY A 356 -4.09 29.08 -2.97
C GLY A 356 -4.48 30.38 -3.69
N TYR A 357 -3.94 30.60 -4.89
CA TYR A 357 -4.32 31.70 -5.79
C TYR A 357 -5.53 31.39 -6.69
N TYR A 358 -6.10 30.18 -6.57
CA TYR A 358 -7.19 29.64 -7.38
C TYR A 358 -6.82 29.40 -8.86
N PHE A 359 -5.59 28.95 -9.14
CA PHE A 359 -5.14 28.52 -10.48
C PHE A 359 -5.39 27.05 -10.79
#